data_AF-A0A7S2RD63-F1
#
_entry.id   AF-A0A7S2RD63-F1
#
_cell.length_a   1.000
_cell.length_b   1.000
_cell.length_c   1.000
_cell.angle_alpha   90.00
_cell.angle_beta   90.00
_cell.angle_gamma   90.00
#
_symmetry.space_group_name_H-M   'P 1'
#
loop_
_entity.id
_entity.type
_entity.pdbx_description
1 polymer ?
#
loop_
_entity_poly.entity_id
_entity_poly.type
_entity_poly.pdbx_seq_one_letter_code
_entity_poly.pdbx_strand_id
1 'polypeptide(L)'
;EICYYSHVVVAHATLSLALIARFEVFYPVLVGWGIYWIDSIREIIFSTKQIELREKQIFARSENGIPTSMHLKFEPKGKFKVGAGQHLYLQVPEIDYTWHPFSLCSASSDSLIQLHIGICTRSEHDWSRGKGKKREGFKWTSSYHSWTYKLYDLIN
;
A
#
# COMPACT_ATOMS: atom_id res chain seq x y z
N GLU A 1 -7.30 1.36 -13.10
CA GLU A 1 -5.93 1.13 -13.58
C GLU A 1 -5.72 1.40 -15.07
N ILE A 2 -6.52 0.84 -15.99
CA ILE A 2 -6.33 1.04 -17.45
C ILE A 2 -6.24 2.52 -17.85
N CYS A 3 -7.10 3.38 -17.30
CA CYS A 3 -7.07 4.82 -17.58
C CYS A 3 -5.78 5.51 -17.09
N TYR A 4 -5.19 5.03 -15.99
CA TYR A 4 -3.93 5.57 -15.48
C TYR A 4 -2.79 5.19 -16.43
N TYR A 5 -2.68 3.91 -16.78
CA TYR A 5 -1.65 3.44 -17.70
C TYR A 5 -1.75 4.08 -19.08
N SER A 6 -2.97 4.25 -19.61
CA SER A 6 -3.16 4.94 -20.90
C SER A 6 -2.70 6.39 -20.85
N HIS A 7 -2.98 7.12 -19.77
CA HIS A 7 -2.49 8.49 -19.60
C HIS A 7 -0.97 8.57 -19.52
N VAL A 8 -0.33 7.65 -18.78
CA VAL A 8 1.13 7.59 -18.67
C VAL A 8 1.77 7.35 -20.04
N VAL A 9 1.24 6.39 -20.82
CA VAL A 9 1.74 6.09 -22.17
C VAL A 9 1.61 7.29 -23.10
N VAL A 10 0.44 7.94 -23.14
CA VAL A 10 0.22 9.13 -23.98
C VAL A 10 1.13 10.28 -23.55
N ALA A 11 1.34 10.48 -22.25
CA ALA A 11 2.24 11.50 -21.74
C ALA A 11 3.69 11.26 -22.19
N HIS A 12 4.18 10.02 -22.12
CA HIS A 12 5.53 9.67 -22.58
C HIS A 12 5.70 9.83 -24.10
N ALA A 13 4.69 9.43 -24.88
CA ALA A 13 4.72 9.62 -26.33
C ALA A 13 4.76 11.11 -26.71
N THR A 14 3.92 11.93 -26.05
CA THR A 14 3.87 13.38 -26.27
C THR A 14 5.18 14.05 -25.88
N LEU A 15 5.76 13.68 -24.73
CA LEU A 15 7.05 14.19 -24.28
C LEU A 15 8.18 13.84 -25.28
N SER A 16 8.20 12.61 -25.78
CA SER A 16 9.19 12.16 -26.76
C SER A 16 9.10 12.96 -28.07
N LEU A 17 7.88 13.16 -28.59
CA LEU A 17 7.66 13.98 -29.78
C LEU A 17 8.06 15.44 -29.56
N ALA A 18 7.77 16.00 -28.38
CA ALA A 18 8.17 17.37 -28.03
C ALA A 18 9.69 17.53 -27.99
N LEU A 19 10.40 16.56 -27.41
CA LEU A 19 11.87 16.54 -27.35
C LEU A 19 12.52 16.42 -28.73
N ILE A 20 11.94 15.61 -29.63
CA ILE A 20 12.41 15.49 -31.02
C ILE A 20 12.17 16.80 -31.78
N ALA A 21 11.00 17.42 -31.60
CA ALA A 21 10.64 18.63 -32.33
C ALA A 21 11.44 19.86 -31.88
N ARG A 22 11.71 20.02 -30.58
CA ARG A 22 12.40 21.19 -30.00
C ARG A 22 13.22 20.85 -28.76
N PHE A 23 14.34 20.16 -28.97
CA PHE A 23 15.24 19.77 -27.87
C PHE A 23 15.72 20.96 -27.03
N GLU A 24 16.09 22.10 -27.65
CA GLU A 24 16.58 23.30 -26.95
C GLU A 24 15.59 23.85 -25.91
N VAL A 25 14.30 23.65 -26.14
CA VAL A 25 13.23 24.15 -25.26
C VAL A 25 12.90 23.11 -24.18
N PHE A 26 12.91 21.82 -24.53
CA PHE A 26 12.39 20.76 -23.67
C PHE A 26 13.47 19.96 -22.91
N TYR A 27 14.77 20.12 -23.20
CA TYR A 27 15.82 19.40 -22.48
C TYR A 27 15.83 19.60 -20.95
N PRO A 28 15.41 20.73 -20.35
CA PRO A 28 15.37 20.85 -18.88
C PRO A 28 14.40 19.85 -18.24
N VAL A 29 13.36 19.44 -18.96
CA VAL A 29 12.38 18.44 -18.52
C VAL A 29 13.05 17.07 -18.33
N LEU A 30 14.06 16.74 -19.14
CA LEU A 30 14.82 15.50 -19.01
C LEU A 30 15.58 15.40 -17.69
N VAL A 31 15.98 16.53 -17.09
CA VAL A 31 16.64 16.52 -15.78
C VAL A 31 15.65 16.05 -14.71
N GLY A 32 14.44 16.63 -14.68
CA GLY A 32 13.40 16.25 -13.72
C GLY A 32 12.94 14.80 -13.88
N TRP A 33 12.60 14.41 -15.11
CA TRP A 33 12.21 13.03 -15.40
C TRP A 33 13.36 12.04 -15.22
N GLY A 34 14.59 12.43 -15.54
CA GLY A 34 15.78 11.61 -15.33
C GLY A 34 16.02 11.30 -13.86
N ILE A 35 15.89 12.30 -12.97
CA ILE A 35 15.98 12.09 -11.52
C ILE A 35 14.88 11.13 -11.05
N TYR A 36 13.64 11.35 -11.49
CA TYR A 36 12.51 10.46 -11.17
C TYR A 36 12.74 9.01 -11.63
N TRP A 37 13.26 8.83 -12.85
CA TRP A 37 13.57 7.50 -13.39
C TRP A 37 14.69 6.81 -12.61
N ILE A 38 15.74 7.55 -12.25
CA ILE A 38 16.85 7.03 -11.42
C ILE A 38 16.31 6.58 -10.05
N ASP A 39 15.46 7.40 -9.42
CA ASP A 39 14.86 7.06 -8.14
C ASP A 39 13.97 5.82 -8.23
N SER A 40 13.11 5.76 -9.25
CA SER A 40 12.22 4.62 -9.50
C SER A 40 13.01 3.33 -9.75
N ILE A 41 14.07 3.38 -10.57
CA ILE A 41 14.95 2.24 -10.82
C ILE A 41 15.67 1.82 -9.53
N ARG A 42 16.17 2.79 -8.75
CA ARG A 42 16.84 2.53 -7.48
C ARG A 42 15.91 1.81 -6.52
N GLU A 43 14.66 2.24 -6.40
CA GLU A 43 13.66 1.60 -5.54
C GLU A 43 13.38 0.16 -5.98
N ILE A 44 13.15 -0.06 -7.28
CA ILE A 44 12.88 -1.39 -7.84
C ILE A 44 14.06 -2.34 -7.61
N ILE A 45 15.30 -1.89 -7.81
CA ILE A 45 16.48 -2.75 -7.74
C ILE A 45 16.93 -3.00 -6.30
N PHE A 46 16.94 -1.97 -5.45
CA PHE A 46 17.59 -2.04 -4.15
C PHE A 46 16.63 -2.15 -2.96
N SER A 47 15.40 -1.64 -3.10
CA SER A 47 14.46 -1.52 -1.98
C SER A 47 13.31 -2.52 -2.05
N THR A 48 12.99 -3.05 -3.22
CA THR A 48 11.95 -4.07 -3.39
C THR A 48 12.50 -5.47 -3.10
N LYS A 49 11.92 -6.14 -2.10
CA LYS A 49 12.23 -7.54 -1.77
C LYS A 49 10.96 -8.35 -1.63
N GLN A 50 10.96 -9.54 -2.22
CA GLN A 50 9.90 -10.52 -1.98
C GLN A 50 10.13 -11.20 -0.62
N ILE A 51 9.13 -11.15 0.23
CA ILE A 51 9.14 -11.75 1.57
C ILE A 51 8.03 -12.79 1.66
N GLU A 52 8.27 -13.83 2.45
CA GLU A 52 7.30 -14.90 2.69
C GLU A 52 6.66 -14.70 4.06
N LEU A 53 5.33 -14.90 4.11
CA LEU A 53 4.56 -14.82 5.35
C LEU A 53 4.87 -16.05 6.21
N ARG A 54 5.38 -15.83 7.42
CA ARG A 54 5.72 -16.89 8.38
C ARG A 54 4.57 -17.19 9.32
N GLU A 55 4.03 -16.15 9.95
CA GLU A 55 2.98 -16.28 10.96
C GLU A 55 1.90 -15.23 10.71
N LYS A 56 0.65 -15.64 10.93
CA LYS A 56 -0.53 -14.78 10.94
C LYS A 56 -1.26 -14.91 12.26
N GLN A 57 -1.68 -13.78 12.83
CA GLN A 57 -2.60 -13.75 13.97
C GLN A 57 -3.72 -12.76 13.65
N ILE A 58 -4.97 -13.19 13.82
CA ILE A 58 -6.15 -12.37 13.51
C ILE A 58 -6.82 -12.01 14.83
N PHE A 59 -7.10 -10.73 15.02
CA PHE A 59 -7.80 -10.20 16.17
C PHE A 59 -9.21 -9.77 15.76
N ALA A 60 -10.21 -10.41 16.37
CA ALA A 60 -11.62 -10.08 16.18
C ALA A 60 -12.20 -9.41 17.43
N ARG A 61 -13.18 -8.52 17.25
CA ARG A 61 -13.91 -7.92 18.36
C ARG A 61 -14.92 -8.95 18.91
N SER A 62 -14.79 -9.26 20.19
CA SER A 62 -15.49 -10.36 20.89
C SER A 62 -17.02 -10.35 20.78
N GLU A 63 -17.65 -9.21 20.48
CA GLU A 63 -19.12 -9.10 20.48
C GLU A 63 -19.76 -9.55 19.17
N ASN A 64 -19.09 -9.41 18.02
CA ASN A 64 -19.70 -9.65 16.70
C ASN A 64 -18.88 -10.58 15.78
N GLY A 65 -17.71 -11.06 16.23
CA GLY A 65 -16.83 -11.89 15.40
C GLY A 65 -16.21 -11.17 14.21
N ILE A 66 -16.36 -9.84 14.11
CA ILE A 66 -15.84 -9.04 13.00
C ILE A 66 -14.32 -8.87 13.17
N PRO A 67 -13.50 -9.24 12.17
CA PRO A 67 -12.05 -9.06 12.24
C PRO A 67 -11.73 -7.57 12.25
N THR A 68 -10.96 -7.14 13.26
CA THR A 68 -10.63 -5.72 13.48
C THR A 68 -9.19 -5.42 13.12
N SER A 69 -8.28 -6.37 13.35
CA SER A 69 -6.88 -6.21 12.96
C SER A 69 -6.20 -7.56 12.74
N MET A 70 -5.09 -7.54 12.02
CA MET A 70 -4.22 -8.70 11.81
C MET A 70 -2.78 -8.35 12.13
N HIS A 71 -2.06 -9.29 12.73
CA HIS A 71 -0.62 -9.26 12.90
C HIS A 71 0.01 -10.21 11.90
N LEU A 72 0.89 -9.67 11.07
CA LEU A 72 1.62 -10.42 10.06
C LEU A 72 3.10 -10.40 10.44
N LYS A 73 3.74 -11.57 10.42
CA LYS A 73 5.17 -11.70 10.62
C LYS A 73 5.84 -12.29 9.40
N PHE A 74 6.93 -11.67 8.97
CA PHE A 74 7.67 -12.03 7.77
C PHE A 74 9.11 -12.35 8.11
N GLU A 75 9.70 -13.31 7.38
CA GLU A 75 11.12 -13.61 7.47
C GLU A 75 11.92 -12.62 6.61
N PRO A 76 12.86 -11.84 7.19
CA PRO A 76 13.64 -10.88 6.41
C PRO A 76 14.60 -11.60 5.45
N LYS A 77 14.54 -11.27 4.15
CA LYS A 77 15.56 -11.73 3.19
C LYS A 77 16.83 -10.85 3.26
N GLY A 78 17.92 -11.44 3.75
CA GLY A 78 19.24 -10.82 3.85
C GLY A 78 19.40 -9.88 5.04
N LYS A 79 20.28 -8.88 4.93
CA LYS A 79 20.55 -7.90 5.99
C LYS A 79 19.47 -6.81 6.00
N PHE A 80 18.30 -7.08 6.58
CA PHE A 80 17.30 -6.06 6.85
C PHE A 80 17.49 -5.52 8.27
N LYS A 81 17.87 -4.24 8.39
CA LYS A 81 18.05 -3.58 9.69
C LYS A 81 16.83 -2.73 9.99
N VAL A 82 16.08 -3.11 11.00
CA VAL A 82 14.90 -2.37 11.46
C VAL A 82 15.31 -1.31 12.49
N GLY A 83 14.86 -0.09 12.29
CA GLY A 83 14.91 1.01 13.27
C GLY A 83 13.52 1.38 13.77
N ALA A 84 13.44 1.92 14.98
CA ALA A 84 12.18 2.38 15.56
C ALA A 84 11.59 3.54 14.72
N GLY A 85 10.27 3.55 14.54
CA GLY A 85 9.56 4.60 13.79
C GLY A 85 9.64 4.48 12.27
N GLN A 86 10.26 3.43 11.75
CA GLN A 86 10.28 3.15 10.31
C GLN A 86 8.95 2.56 9.84
N HIS A 87 8.66 2.76 8.56
CA HIS A 87 7.57 2.12 7.85
C HIS A 87 8.13 1.36 6.65
N LEU A 88 7.39 0.38 6.16
CA LEU A 88 7.66 -0.30 4.91
C LEU A 88 6.45 -0.18 3.99
N TYR A 89 6.67 -0.44 2.71
CA TYR A 89 5.59 -0.57 1.74
C TYR A 89 5.36 -2.05 1.44
N LEU A 90 4.09 -2.47 1.42
CA LEU A 90 3.68 -3.82 1.10
C LEU A 90 2.86 -3.79 -0.20
N GLN A 91 3.20 -4.67 -1.14
CA GLN A 91 2.47 -4.91 -2.38
C GLN A 91 2.06 -6.38 -2.40
N VAL A 92 0.81 -6.65 -2.77
CA VAL A 92 0.26 -8.00 -2.87
C VAL A 92 -0.37 -8.16 -4.26
N PRO A 93 0.38 -8.71 -5.24
CA PRO A 93 -0.04 -8.77 -6.64
C PRO A 93 -1.39 -9.47 -6.87
N GLU A 94 -1.79 -10.38 -5.99
CA GLU A 94 -3.08 -11.08 -6.03
C GLU A 94 -4.28 -10.14 -5.76
N ILE A 95 -4.04 -8.99 -5.14
CA ILE A 95 -5.06 -7.97 -4.84
C ILE A 95 -4.91 -6.77 -5.77
N ASP A 96 -3.72 -6.18 -5.80
CA ASP A 96 -3.35 -4.99 -6.56
C ASP A 96 -1.82 -4.85 -6.63
N TYR A 97 -1.32 -4.22 -7.69
CA TYR A 97 0.07 -3.80 -7.86
C TYR A 97 0.40 -2.48 -7.16
N THR A 98 -0.50 -1.91 -6.35
CA THR A 98 -0.19 -0.72 -5.57
C THR A 98 0.59 -1.03 -4.28
N TRP A 99 1.49 -0.12 -3.92
CA TRP A 99 2.30 -0.20 -2.71
C TRP A 99 1.60 0.54 -1.56
N HIS A 100 1.33 -0.16 -0.46
CA HIS A 100 0.66 0.40 0.71
C HIS A 100 1.63 0.58 1.89
N PRO A 101 1.71 1.77 2.51
CA PRO A 101 2.60 2.01 3.63
C PRO A 101 2.05 1.42 4.94
N PHE A 102 2.91 0.74 5.70
CA PHE A 102 2.61 0.22 7.02
C PHE A 102 3.77 0.48 7.98
N SER A 103 3.45 0.95 9.18
CA SER A 103 4.43 1.13 10.25
C SER A 103 4.95 -0.22 10.75
N LEU A 104 6.26 -0.28 10.98
CA LEU A 104 6.89 -1.46 11.57
C LEU A 104 6.58 -1.53 13.06
N CYS A 105 6.13 -2.71 13.51
CA CYS A 105 5.91 -3.02 14.92
C CYS A 105 7.08 -3.81 15.52
N SER A 106 8.01 -4.30 14.70
CA SER A 106 9.20 -5.05 15.14
C SER A 106 10.27 -4.14 15.72
N ALA A 107 10.91 -4.59 16.79
CA ALA A 107 12.11 -3.97 17.33
C ALA A 107 13.36 -4.36 16.54
N SER A 108 14.45 -3.59 16.69
CA SER A 108 15.76 -3.92 16.05
C SER A 108 16.36 -5.25 16.51
N SER A 109 15.92 -5.76 17.67
CA SER A 109 16.30 -7.06 18.22
C SER A 109 15.50 -8.23 17.64
N ASP A 110 14.40 -7.97 16.96
CA ASP A 110 13.50 -9.02 16.49
C ASP A 110 14.06 -9.68 15.24
N SER A 111 14.00 -11.01 15.19
CA SER A 111 14.41 -11.78 14.01
C SER A 111 13.40 -11.71 12.86
N LEU A 112 12.15 -11.33 13.15
CA LEU A 112 11.06 -11.25 12.19
C LEU A 112 10.57 -9.81 12.04
N ILE A 113 10.19 -9.46 10.81
CA ILE A 113 9.50 -8.20 10.51
C ILE A 113 8.06 -8.35 10.92
N GLN A 114 7.54 -7.44 11.75
CA GLN A 114 6.18 -7.51 12.28
C GLN A 114 5.36 -6.29 11.84
N LEU A 115 4.16 -6.54 11.33
CA LEU A 115 3.19 -5.53 10.95
C LEU A 115 1.88 -5.75 11.70
N HIS A 116 1.34 -4.68 12.26
CA HIS A 116 -0.03 -4.65 12.78
C HIS A 116 -0.91 -3.83 11.83
N ILE A 117 -1.81 -4.52 11.13
CA ILE A 117 -2.68 -3.92 10.13
C ILE A 117 -4.11 -3.90 10.65
N GLY A 118 -4.71 -2.71 10.72
CA GLY A 118 -6.14 -2.57 10.98
C GLY A 118 -6.95 -3.00 9.77
N ILE A 119 -7.97 -3.83 9.97
CA ILE A 119 -8.88 -4.26 8.92
C ILE A 119 -10.04 -3.27 8.88
N CYS A 120 -10.05 -2.42 7.87
CA CYS A 120 -11.18 -1.52 7.65
C CYS A 120 -12.32 -2.27 6.97
N THR A 121 -13.20 -2.90 7.74
CA THR A 121 -14.52 -3.31 7.25
C THR A 121 -15.33 -2.04 7.04
N ARG A 122 -15.50 -1.62 5.79
CA ARG A 122 -16.18 -0.37 5.45
C ARG A 122 -17.70 -0.50 5.72
N SER A 123 -18.09 -0.36 6.97
CA SER A 123 -19.36 0.26 7.34
C SER A 123 -19.07 1.76 7.39
N GLU A 124 -19.57 2.49 6.41
CA GLU A 124 -19.43 3.93 6.27
C GLU A 124 -20.15 4.67 7.41
N HIS A 125 -19.57 4.67 8.61
CA HIS A 125 -19.87 5.59 9.71
C HIS A 125 -18.87 5.34 10.85
N ASP A 126 -17.97 6.29 11.11
CA ASP A 126 -17.57 6.76 12.46
C ASP A 126 -16.26 7.57 12.48
N TRP A 127 -16.05 8.50 11.54
CA TRP A 127 -15.08 9.58 11.78
C TRP A 127 -15.73 10.88 12.30
N SER A 128 -17.06 10.99 12.31
CA SER A 128 -17.72 12.22 12.76
C SER A 128 -19.17 12.02 13.16
N ARG A 129 -19.43 12.03 14.48
CA ARG A 129 -20.70 12.22 15.23
C ARG A 129 -20.87 11.07 16.23
N GLY A 130 -20.60 11.27 17.50
CA GLY A 130 -21.48 12.10 18.32
C GLY A 130 -22.43 11.17 19.07
N LYS A 131 -22.23 11.11 20.40
CA LYS A 131 -23.10 10.51 21.41
C LYS A 131 -24.54 10.30 20.94
N GLY A 132 -24.97 9.04 20.96
CA GLY A 132 -26.37 8.63 21.06
C GLY A 132 -27.33 9.19 20.03
N LYS A 133 -27.56 8.46 18.93
CA LYS A 133 -28.90 8.31 18.32
C LYS A 133 -28.87 7.16 17.31
N LYS A 134 -29.69 6.14 17.56
CA LYS A 134 -30.10 5.15 16.56
C LYS A 134 -30.63 5.90 15.34
N ARG A 135 -29.90 5.86 14.23
CA ARG A 135 -30.46 6.16 12.92
C ARG A 135 -30.79 4.83 12.27
N GLU A 136 -32.02 4.38 12.50
CA GLU A 136 -32.64 3.36 11.66
C GLU A 136 -32.81 3.94 10.26
N GLY A 137 -32.34 3.20 9.24
CA GLY A 137 -32.64 3.49 7.84
C GLY A 137 -31.61 4.33 7.08
N PHE A 138 -30.38 3.85 6.93
CA PHE A 138 -29.57 4.04 5.72
C PHE A 138 -28.53 2.91 5.66
N LYS A 139 -28.87 1.80 5.01
CA LYS A 139 -27.95 0.67 4.79
C LYS A 139 -27.10 0.99 3.56
N TRP A 140 -26.03 1.75 3.75
CA TRP A 140 -24.97 1.85 2.75
C TRP A 140 -24.29 0.48 2.64
N THR A 141 -24.69 -0.31 1.64
CA THR A 141 -23.93 -1.48 1.22
C THR A 141 -22.77 -0.99 0.37
N SER A 142 -21.65 -0.64 0.99
CA SER A 142 -20.42 -0.44 0.22
C SER A 142 -20.04 -1.80 -0.38
N SER A 143 -20.15 -1.94 -1.70
CA SER A 143 -19.76 -3.14 -2.45
C SER A 143 -18.25 -3.35 -2.51
N TYR A 144 -17.46 -2.41 -1.99
CA TYR A 144 -16.00 -2.41 -2.11
C TYR A 144 -15.36 -2.81 -0.80
N HIS A 145 -14.95 -4.08 -0.74
CA HIS A 145 -14.00 -4.55 0.26
C HIS A 145 -12.73 -3.71 0.20
N SER A 146 -12.31 -3.17 1.36
CA SER A 146 -11.04 -2.43 1.47
C SER A 146 -9.87 -3.33 1.11
N TRP A 147 -8.75 -2.75 0.68
CA TRP A 147 -7.54 -3.52 0.39
C TRP A 147 -7.12 -4.40 1.58
N THR A 148 -7.21 -3.87 2.80
CA THR A 148 -6.93 -4.63 4.04
C THR A 148 -7.91 -5.77 4.29
N TYR A 149 -9.17 -5.63 3.86
CA TYR A 149 -10.16 -6.71 3.97
C TYR A 149 -9.92 -7.78 2.91
N LYS A 150 -9.59 -7.39 1.67
CA LYS A 150 -9.18 -8.34 0.63
C LYS A 150 -7.93 -9.11 1.05
N LEU A 151 -6.99 -8.44 1.71
CA LEU A 151 -5.79 -9.08 2.27
C LEU A 151 -6.15 -10.09 3.37
N TYR A 152 -7.08 -9.72 4.26
CA TYR A 152 -7.60 -10.65 5.25
C TYR A 152 -8.25 -11.88 4.59
N ASP A 153 -9.10 -11.68 3.58
CA ASP A 153 -9.80 -12.74 2.85
C ASP A 153 -8.83 -13.66 2.09
N LEU A 154 -7.77 -13.09 1.53
CA LEU A 154 -6.71 -13.83 0.83
C LEU A 154 -5.88 -14.71 1.78
N ILE A 155 -5.58 -14.17 2.97
CA ILE A 155 -4.71 -14.83 3.94
C ILE A 155 -5.49 -15.88 4.74
N ASN A 156 -6.79 -15.71 4.95
CA ASN A 156 -7.62 -16.56 5.81
C ASN A 156 -8.04 -17.87 5.13
#